data_AF-A0A7X1E4W9-F1
#
_entry.id   AF-A0A7X1E4W9-F1
#
_cell.length_a   1.000
_cell.length_b   1.000
_cell.length_c   1.000
_cell.angle_alpha   90.00
_cell.angle_beta   90.00
_cell.angle_gamma   90.00
#
_symmetry.space_group_name_H-M   'P 1'
#
loop_
_entity.id
_entity.type
_entity.pdbx_description
1 polymer ?
#
loop_
_entity_poly.entity_id
_entity_poly.type
_entity_poly.pdbx_seq_one_letter_code
_entity_poly.pdbx_strand_id
1 'polypeptide(L)' 'MSTEERLRAMEMIWNSLQKEEAQLDSPSWHAEVLEERRSKIDQGQAEFVSLDEAKKLLEE' A
#
# COMPACT_ATOMS: atom_id res chain seq x y z
N MET A 1 7.14 -2.91 -26.85
CA MET A 1 6.09 -3.66 -26.13
C MET A 1 4.80 -2.88 -26.19
N SER A 2 3.72 -3.52 -26.65
CA SER A 2 2.37 -2.99 -26.56
C SER A 2 1.90 -2.89 -25.10
N THR A 3 0.82 -2.15 -24.86
CA THR A 3 0.21 -2.09 -23.51
C THR A 3 -0.24 -3.48 -23.05
N GLU A 4 -0.78 -4.29 -23.96
CA GLU A 4 -1.20 -5.67 -23.67
C GLU A 4 -0.01 -6.55 -23.25
N GLU A 5 1.11 -6.45 -23.96
CA GLU A 5 2.33 -7.21 -23.62
C GLU A 5 2.88 -6.81 -22.25
N ARG A 6 2.81 -5.51 -21.89
CA ARG A 6 3.24 -5.04 -20.57
C ARG A 6 2.33 -5.55 -19.46
N LEU A 7 1.01 -5.53 -19.66
CA LEU A 7 0.05 -6.04 -18.67
C LEU A 7 0.23 -7.55 -18.44
N ARG A 8 0.38 -8.33 -19.51
CA ARG A 8 0.67 -9.78 -19.40
C ARG A 8 1.98 -10.04 -18.65
N ALA A 9 3.02 -9.25 -18.91
CA ALA A 9 4.28 -9.37 -18.19
C ALA A 9 4.12 -9.06 -16.69
N MET A 10 3.38 -8.00 -16.33
CA MET A 10 3.08 -7.68 -14.93
C MET A 10 2.35 -8.82 -14.22
N GLU A 11 1.36 -9.42 -14.89
CA GLU A 11 0.58 -10.52 -14.32
C GLU A 11 1.42 -11.80 -14.17
N MET A 12 2.32 -12.09 -15.10
CA MET A 12 3.28 -13.19 -14.96
C MET A 12 4.23 -12.97 -13.77
N ILE A 13 4.74 -11.75 -13.59
CA ILE A 13 5.59 -11.41 -12.43
C ILE A 13 4.80 -11.57 -11.14
N TRP A 14 3.58 -11.04 -11.08
CA TRP A 14 2.72 -11.14 -9.91
C TRP A 14 2.42 -12.60 -9.52
N ASN A 15 2.06 -13.43 -10.49
CA ASN A 15 1.83 -14.86 -10.28
C ASN A 15 3.08 -15.62 -9.82
N SER A 16 4.27 -15.15 -10.20
CA SER A 16 5.54 -15.71 -9.72
C SER A 16 5.79 -15.35 -8.25
N LEU A 17 5.60 -14.08 -7.90
CA LEU A 17 5.79 -13.57 -6.54
C LEU A 17 4.81 -14.19 -5.54
N GLN A 18 3.55 -14.44 -5.95
CA GLN A 18 2.56 -15.08 -5.08
C GLN A 18 2.90 -16.52 -4.69
N LYS A 19 3.72 -17.22 -5.50
CA LYS A 19 4.17 -18.59 -5.21
C LYS A 19 5.39 -18.62 -4.32
N GLU A 20 6.04 -17.48 -4.14
CA GLU A 20 7.15 -17.32 -3.24
C GLU A 20 6.56 -17.05 -1.85
N GLU A 21 6.50 -18.07 -0.98
CA GLU A 21 6.18 -17.91 0.45
C GLU A 21 7.33 -17.24 1.20
N ALA A 22 7.88 -16.16 0.63
CA ALA A 22 8.83 -15.32 1.32
C ALA A 22 8.06 -14.58 2.42
N GLN A 23 8.31 -14.93 3.69
CA GLN A 23 8.03 -14.03 4.81
C GLN A 23 8.91 -12.80 4.62
N LEU A 24 8.37 -11.82 3.89
CA LEU A 24 8.98 -10.51 3.80
C LEU A 24 8.72 -9.80 5.12
N ASP A 25 9.75 -9.74 5.96
CA ASP A 25 9.69 -8.94 7.16
C ASP A 25 9.46 -7.48 6.78
N SER A 26 8.54 -6.83 7.48
CA SER A 26 8.36 -5.39 7.33
C SER A 26 9.65 -4.68 7.73
N PRO A 27 10.04 -3.59 7.04
CA PRO A 27 11.16 -2.77 7.46
C PRO A 27 11.01 -2.31 8.92
N SER A 28 12.13 -2.15 9.63
CA SER A 28 12.10 -1.79 11.06
C SER A 28 11.36 -0.47 11.35
N TRP A 29 11.44 0.49 10.43
CA TRP A 29 10.78 1.80 10.56
C TRP A 29 9.25 1.73 10.43
N HIS A 30 8.70 0.64 9.91
CA HIS A 30 7.27 0.53 9.60
C HIS A 30 6.42 0.59 10.87
N ALA A 31 6.91 -0.03 11.96
CA ALA A 31 6.26 0.01 13.26
C ALA A 31 6.20 1.44 13.83
N GLU A 32 7.29 2.20 13.70
CA GLU A 32 7.37 3.58 14.21
C GLU A 32 6.34 4.49 13.53
N VAL A 33 6.20 4.39 12.20
CA VAL A 33 5.22 5.17 11.42
C VAL A 33 3.79 4.78 11.79
N LEU A 34 3.51 3.50 12.01
CA LEU A 34 2.18 3.04 12.42
C LEU A 34 1.81 3.55 13.81
N GLU A 35 2.76 3.54 14.74
CA GLU A 35 2.55 4.05 16.10
C GLU A 35 2.29 5.57 16.09
N GLU A 36 3.06 6.34 15.31
CA GLU A 36 2.83 7.78 15.15
C GLU A 36 1.42 8.07 14.60
N ARG A 37 1.00 7.32 13.56
CA ARG A 37 -0.33 7.48 12.95
C ARG A 37 -1.45 7.10 13.91
N ARG A 38 -1.28 6.01 14.67
CA ARG A 38 -2.25 5.59 15.69
C ARG A 38 -2.39 6.65 16.78
N SER A 39 -1.28 7.19 17.27
CA SER A 39 -1.30 8.27 18.27
C SER A 39 -2.06 9.51 17.79
N LYS A 40 -1.94 9.90 16.52
CA LYS A 40 -2.72 11.00 15.94
C LYS A 40 -4.23 10.71 15.92
N ILE A 41 -4.62 9.48 15.61
CA ILE A 41 -6.03 9.06 15.64
C ILE A 41 -6.56 9.13 17.08
N ASP A 42 -5.81 8.60 18.05
CA ASP A 42 -6.22 8.57 19.46
C ASP A 42 -6.32 9.99 20.07
N GLN A 43 -5.51 10.93 19.57
CA GLN A 43 -5.56 12.35 19.95
C GLN A 43 -6.65 13.15 19.21
N GLY A 44 -7.42 12.52 18.31
CA GLY A 44 -8.42 13.20 17.47
C GLY A 44 -7.82 14.14 16.42
N GLN A 45 -6.54 13.95 16.07
CA GLN A 45 -5.82 14.74 15.07
C GLN A 45 -5.81 14.08 13.69
N ALA A 46 -6.37 12.87 13.56
CA ALA A 46 -6.53 12.17 12.30
C ALA A 46 -7.84 11.36 12.32
N GLU A 47 -8.50 11.30 11.17
CA GLU A 47 -9.76 10.58 10.98
C GLU A 47 -9.63 9.56 9.85
N PHE A 48 -10.44 8.51 9.92
CA PHE A 48 -10.58 7.58 8.81
C PHE A 48 -11.48 8.18 7.75
N VAL A 49 -11.01 8.15 6.51
CA VAL A 49 -11.80 8.52 5.34
C VAL A 49 -12.04 7.30 4.46
N SER A 50 -13.10 7.35 3.66
CA SER A 50 -13.33 6.37 2.61
C SER A 50 -12.24 6.45 1.54
N LEU A 51 -12.04 5.36 0.79
CA LEU A 51 -11.11 5.37 -0.33
C LEU A 51 -11.49 6.38 -1.42
N ASP A 52 -12.78 6.65 -1.60
CA ASP A 52 -13.25 7.64 -2.57
C ASP A 52 -12.94 9.08 -2.12
N GLU A 53 -13.04 9.37 -0.83
CA GLU A 53 -12.59 10.64 -0.25
C GLU A 53 -11.06 10.79 -0.33
N ALA A 54 -10.32 9.71 -0.01
CA ALA A 54 -8.87 9.71 -0.10
C ALA A 54 -8.35 9.98 -1.53
N LYS A 55 -8.99 9.40 -2.56
CA LYS A 55 -8.65 9.67 -3.96
C LYS A 55 -8.78 11.15 -4.30
N LYS A 56 -9.91 11.78 -3.92
CA LYS A 56 -10.15 13.20 -4.17
C LYS A 56 -9.09 14.10 -3.52
N LEU A 57 -8.65 13.75 -2.30
CA LEU A 57 -7.61 14.50 -1.57
C LEU A 57 -6.20 14.38 -2.20
N LEU A 58 -5.95 13.33 -2.98
CA LEU A 58 -4.64 13.05 -3.60
C LEU A 58 -4.55 13.49 -5.06
N GLU A 59 -5.67 13.87 -5.68
CA GLU A 59 -5.75 14.35 -7.07
C GLU A 59 -5.54 15.88 -7.20
N GLU A 60 -5.26 16.58 -6.09
CA GLU A 60 -4.88 18.01 -6.03
C GLU A 60 -3.34 18.21 -5.95
#